data_AF-A0A822F1R4-F1
#
_entry.id   AF-A0A822F1R4-F1
#
_cell.length_a   1.000
_cell.length_b   1.000
_cell.length_c   1.000
_cell.angle_alpha   90.00
_cell.angle_beta   90.00
_cell.angle_gamma   90.00
#
_symmetry.space_group_name_H-M   'P 1'
#
loop_
_entity.id
_entity.type
_entity.pdbx_description
1 polymer ?
#
loop_
_entity_poly.entity_id
_entity_poly.type
_entity_poly.pdbx_seq_one_letter_code
_entity_poly.pdbx_strand_id
1 'polypeptide(L)'
;NSYLVDDRQHSENDTLILKWLLNMADIYGFIPYFVKTGYPEAILEWMKKQRNIDEKISLETWLFIINILYNFARHWIGINALNKLKTLEILKEWKNRYFSELPSTNMMKTFEEILVAYYLLYVILLEPKEMKKENMTCIQNVLDNIIERTIQAFNSSEFNCDLYNVIEYLAGLAKLVANDKFLRCIISKDNIFDLFFGKFR
;
A
#
# COMPACT_ATOMS: atom_id res chain seq x y z
N ASN A 1 26.04 5.49 30.98
CA ASN A 1 26.27 5.00 29.60
C ASN A 1 25.59 3.67 29.25
N SER A 2 24.54 3.21 29.96
CA SER A 2 23.83 1.96 29.64
C SER A 2 22.46 2.12 28.97
N TYR A 3 21.95 3.33 28.82
CA TYR A 3 20.58 3.58 28.31
C TYR A 3 20.46 3.75 26.78
N LEU A 4 21.56 3.64 26.03
CA LEU A 4 21.54 3.83 24.56
C LEU A 4 21.63 2.52 23.77
N VAL A 5 21.80 1.39 24.46
CA VAL A 5 21.94 0.07 23.83
C VAL A 5 20.58 -0.64 23.72
N ASP A 6 19.65 -0.37 24.64
CA ASP A 6 18.35 -1.05 24.72
C ASP A 6 17.35 -0.63 23.61
N ASP A 7 17.23 0.68 23.34
CA ASP A 7 16.27 1.19 22.36
C ASP A 7 16.61 0.83 20.90
N ARG A 8 17.91 0.74 20.56
CA ARG A 8 18.33 0.34 19.20
C ARG A 8 18.07 -1.13 18.95
N GLN A 9 18.30 -1.97 19.96
CA GLN A 9 18.11 -3.41 19.86
C GLN A 9 16.62 -3.79 19.78
N HIS A 10 15.75 -3.05 20.48
CA HIS A 10 14.30 -3.17 20.31
C HIS A 10 13.82 -2.72 18.92
N SER A 11 14.29 -1.56 18.43
CA SER A 11 13.96 -1.08 17.07
C SER A 11 14.38 -2.05 15.96
N GLU A 12 15.53 -2.72 16.08
CA GLU A 12 16.00 -3.71 15.10
C GLU A 12 15.14 -4.98 15.12
N ASN A 13 14.76 -5.45 16.31
CA ASN A 13 13.89 -6.63 16.47
C ASN A 13 12.49 -6.39 15.91
N ASP A 14 11.89 -5.22 16.14
CA ASP A 14 10.57 -4.89 15.60
C ASP A 14 10.56 -4.86 14.08
N THR A 15 11.61 -4.31 13.47
CA THR A 15 11.79 -4.28 12.02
C THR A 15 11.93 -5.69 11.42
N LEU A 16 12.65 -6.58 12.10
CA LEU A 16 12.78 -7.99 11.69
C LEU A 16 11.45 -8.73 11.75
N ILE A 17 10.66 -8.52 12.81
CA ILE A 17 9.33 -9.12 12.96
C ILE A 17 8.40 -8.64 11.84
N LEU A 18 8.40 -7.34 11.53
CA LEU A 18 7.59 -6.79 10.44
C LEU A 18 8.04 -7.31 9.07
N LYS A 19 9.34 -7.44 8.82
CA LYS A 19 9.87 -8.07 7.59
C LYS A 19 9.42 -9.53 7.47
N TRP A 20 9.48 -10.29 8.56
CA TRP A 20 9.00 -11.67 8.59
C TRP A 20 7.50 -11.73 8.29
N LEU A 21 6.69 -10.89 8.96
CA LEU A 21 5.26 -10.81 8.72
C LEU A 21 4.92 -10.43 7.28
N LEU A 22 5.64 -9.47 6.71
CA LEU A 22 5.48 -9.05 5.32
C LEU A 22 5.71 -10.22 4.37
N ASN A 23 6.83 -10.92 4.51
CA ASN A 23 7.17 -12.08 3.67
C ASN A 23 6.16 -13.21 3.81
N MET A 24 5.68 -13.47 5.02
CA MET A 24 4.69 -14.52 5.26
C MET A 24 3.30 -14.13 4.75
N ALA A 25 2.93 -12.84 4.85
CA ALA A 25 1.68 -12.32 4.31
C ALA A 25 1.68 -12.33 2.77
N ASP A 26 2.83 -12.26 2.13
CA ASP A 26 2.92 -12.37 0.66
C ASP A 26 2.59 -13.80 0.17
N ILE A 27 2.78 -14.81 1.01
CA ILE A 27 2.43 -16.19 0.71
C ILE A 27 0.93 -16.40 0.96
N TYR A 28 0.16 -16.51 -0.14
CA TYR A 28 -1.31 -16.63 -0.14
C TYR A 28 -1.87 -17.66 0.86
N GLY A 29 -1.17 -18.79 1.06
CA GLY A 29 -1.58 -19.86 1.96
C GLY A 29 -1.59 -19.51 3.46
N PHE A 30 -0.85 -18.47 3.89
CA PHE A 30 -0.81 -18.04 5.29
C PHE A 30 -1.89 -17.03 5.66
N ILE A 31 -2.53 -16.38 4.68
CA ILE A 31 -3.56 -15.36 4.96
C ILE A 31 -4.71 -15.88 5.82
N PRO A 32 -5.29 -17.08 5.56
CA PRO A 32 -6.36 -17.60 6.40
C PRO A 32 -5.92 -17.80 7.86
N TYR A 33 -4.66 -18.18 8.08
CA TYR A 33 -4.10 -18.35 9.41
C TYR A 33 -3.99 -17.00 10.13
N PHE A 34 -3.40 -15.99 9.50
CA PHE A 34 -3.27 -14.64 10.08
C PHE A 34 -4.62 -14.01 10.42
N VAL A 35 -5.61 -14.18 9.54
CA VAL A 35 -6.97 -13.68 9.79
C VAL A 35 -7.59 -14.39 10.99
N LYS A 36 -7.46 -15.73 11.07
CA LYS A 36 -8.00 -16.52 12.18
C LYS A 36 -7.35 -16.18 13.53
N THR A 37 -6.08 -15.81 13.52
CA THR A 37 -5.33 -15.45 14.73
C THR A 37 -5.42 -13.97 15.08
N GLY A 38 -6.20 -13.17 14.34
CA GLY A 38 -6.50 -11.77 14.69
C GLY A 38 -5.41 -10.76 14.33
N TYR A 39 -4.44 -11.12 13.47
CA TYR A 39 -3.38 -10.20 13.06
C TYR A 39 -3.89 -8.91 12.40
N PRO A 40 -4.88 -8.94 11.48
CA PRO A 40 -5.43 -7.71 10.92
C PRO A 40 -5.98 -6.76 11.99
N GLU A 41 -6.67 -7.29 13.00
CA GLU A 41 -7.22 -6.50 14.11
C GLU A 41 -6.10 -5.91 14.96
N ALA A 42 -5.09 -6.71 15.33
CA ALA A 42 -3.96 -6.25 16.11
C ALA A 42 -3.18 -5.12 15.41
N ILE A 43 -2.93 -5.25 14.10
CA ILE A 43 -2.26 -4.22 13.29
C ILE A 43 -3.09 -2.93 13.28
N LEU A 44 -4.39 -3.03 13.00
CA LEU A 44 -5.26 -1.85 12.90
C LEU A 44 -5.45 -1.15 14.25
N GLU A 45 -5.59 -1.91 15.35
CA GLU A 45 -5.62 -1.35 16.69
C GLU A 45 -4.29 -0.68 17.06
N TRP A 46 -3.16 -1.24 16.65
CA TRP A 46 -1.86 -0.58 16.78
C TRP A 46 -1.84 0.74 16.00
N MET A 47 -2.23 0.75 14.71
CA MET A 47 -2.28 1.98 13.89
C MET A 47 -3.17 3.08 14.49
N LYS A 48 -4.28 2.73 15.16
CA LYS A 48 -5.16 3.68 15.85
C LYS A 48 -4.49 4.32 17.08
N LYS A 49 -3.70 3.53 17.82
CA LYS A 49 -3.00 3.98 19.04
C LYS A 49 -1.83 4.91 18.74
N GLN A 50 -1.25 4.82 17.55
CA GLN A 50 -0.20 5.72 17.09
C GLN A 50 -0.77 7.12 16.76
N ARG A 51 -1.05 7.89 17.81
CA ARG A 51 -1.72 9.20 17.75
C ARG A 51 -0.77 10.40 17.72
N ASN A 52 0.47 10.28 18.21
CA ASN A 52 1.43 11.38 18.30
C ASN A 52 2.71 11.04 17.51
N ILE A 53 3.18 11.99 16.69
CA ILE A 53 4.49 11.94 16.00
C ILE A 53 5.68 11.90 16.97
N ASP A 54 5.46 12.20 18.26
CA ASP A 54 6.50 12.14 19.29
C ASP A 54 7.07 10.72 19.50
N GLU A 55 6.32 9.67 19.15
CA GLU A 55 6.89 8.34 18.92
C GLU A 55 7.46 8.31 17.50
N LYS A 56 8.80 8.40 17.38
CA LYS A 56 9.52 8.33 16.09
C LYS A 56 9.37 6.95 15.43
N ILE A 57 8.19 6.65 14.92
CA ILE A 57 7.96 5.50 14.04
C ILE A 57 8.66 5.78 12.72
N SER A 58 9.53 4.88 12.31
CA SER A 58 10.25 5.02 11.04
C SER A 58 9.28 4.92 9.85
N LEU A 59 9.65 5.59 8.75
CA LEU A 59 8.93 5.45 7.48
C LEU A 59 8.91 3.99 6.99
N GLU A 60 9.98 3.24 7.24
CA GLU A 60 10.08 1.81 6.91
C GLU A 60 9.02 0.98 7.64
N THR A 61 8.78 1.26 8.94
CA THR A 61 7.71 0.59 9.70
C THR A 61 6.35 0.84 9.08
N TRP A 62 6.03 2.10 8.71
CA TRP A 62 4.77 2.39 8.03
C TRP A 62 4.65 1.69 6.69
N LEU A 63 5.73 1.66 5.91
CA LEU A 63 5.77 0.96 4.62
C LEU A 63 5.46 -0.53 4.80
N PHE A 64 6.04 -1.19 5.81
CA PHE A 64 5.74 -2.61 6.08
C PHE A 64 4.30 -2.83 6.52
N ILE A 65 3.79 -2.01 7.44
CA ILE A 65 2.43 -2.15 7.93
C ILE A 65 1.41 -2.02 6.78
N ILE A 66 1.57 -1.01 5.92
CA ILE A 66 0.67 -0.82 4.78
C ILE A 66 0.79 -1.99 3.79
N ASN A 67 2.01 -2.49 3.52
CA ASN A 67 2.20 -3.64 2.64
C ASN A 67 1.68 -4.97 3.21
N ILE A 68 1.77 -5.18 4.52
CA ILE A 68 1.15 -6.34 5.18
C ILE A 68 -0.37 -6.31 4.99
N LEU A 69 -0.99 -5.16 5.21
CA LEU A 69 -2.43 -4.98 5.01
C LEU A 69 -2.81 -5.14 3.53
N TYR A 70 -1.99 -4.62 2.61
CA TYR A 70 -2.14 -4.83 1.17
C TYR A 70 -2.10 -6.32 0.81
N ASN A 71 -1.11 -7.06 1.30
CA ASN A 71 -0.99 -8.49 1.07
C ASN A 71 -2.21 -9.28 1.60
N PHE A 72 -2.75 -8.88 2.75
CA PHE A 72 -4.04 -9.42 3.23
C PHE A 72 -5.18 -9.11 2.25
N ALA A 73 -5.27 -7.88 1.76
CA ALA A 73 -6.35 -7.44 0.87
C ALA A 73 -6.33 -8.11 -0.52
N ARG A 74 -5.18 -8.66 -0.97
CA ARG A 74 -5.10 -9.45 -2.21
C ARG A 74 -5.82 -10.80 -2.12
N HIS A 75 -6.16 -11.27 -0.92
CA HIS A 75 -6.86 -12.53 -0.68
C HIS A 75 -8.31 -12.27 -0.24
N TRP A 76 -9.27 -13.06 -0.77
CA TRP A 76 -10.71 -12.89 -0.48
C TRP A 76 -11.07 -12.98 1.03
N ILE A 77 -10.47 -13.90 1.79
CA ILE A 77 -10.60 -13.94 3.27
C ILE A 77 -10.05 -12.67 3.91
N GLY A 78 -8.87 -12.21 3.47
CA GLY A 78 -8.23 -11.03 4.04
C GLY A 78 -9.01 -9.75 3.75
N ILE A 79 -9.43 -9.50 2.50
CA ILE A 79 -10.27 -8.33 2.17
C ILE A 79 -11.59 -8.33 2.97
N ASN A 80 -12.22 -9.49 3.15
CA ASN A 80 -13.43 -9.60 3.96
C ASN A 80 -13.17 -9.27 5.44
N ALA A 81 -12.04 -9.69 5.99
CA ALA A 81 -11.65 -9.37 7.36
C ALA A 81 -11.37 -7.86 7.54
N LEU A 82 -10.60 -7.27 6.62
CA LEU A 82 -10.29 -5.84 6.63
C LEU A 82 -11.54 -4.97 6.50
N ASN A 83 -12.47 -5.33 5.60
CA ASN A 83 -13.73 -4.61 5.46
C ASN A 83 -14.59 -4.67 6.73
N LYS A 84 -14.66 -5.82 7.41
CA LYS A 84 -15.36 -5.96 8.71
C LYS A 84 -14.74 -5.07 9.80
N LEU A 85 -13.43 -4.89 9.76
CA LEU A 85 -12.68 -4.06 10.71
C LEU A 85 -12.68 -2.57 10.35
N LYS A 86 -13.42 -2.18 9.29
CA LYS A 86 -13.48 -0.80 8.80
C LYS A 86 -12.11 -0.21 8.47
N THR A 87 -11.22 -1.04 7.90
CA THR A 87 -9.84 -0.63 7.56
C THR A 87 -9.78 0.65 6.73
N LEU A 88 -10.72 0.87 5.82
CA LEU A 88 -10.75 2.06 4.98
C LEU A 88 -10.87 3.37 5.80
N GLU A 89 -11.70 3.39 6.86
CA GLU A 89 -11.85 4.56 7.74
C GLU A 89 -10.53 4.84 8.48
N ILE A 90 -9.91 3.79 9.02
CA ILE A 90 -8.64 3.86 9.74
C ILE A 90 -7.52 4.35 8.84
N LEU A 91 -7.46 3.88 7.59
CA LEU A 91 -6.48 4.32 6.60
C LEU A 91 -6.66 5.79 6.24
N LYS A 92 -7.90 6.27 6.07
CA LYS A 92 -8.19 7.69 5.80
C LYS A 92 -7.74 8.57 6.97
N GLU A 93 -8.06 8.17 8.21
CA GLU A 93 -7.62 8.88 9.42
C GLU A 93 -6.09 8.88 9.58
N TRP A 94 -5.46 7.73 9.37
CA TRP A 94 -4.00 7.59 9.39
C TRP A 94 -3.33 8.51 8.36
N LYS A 95 -3.80 8.47 7.11
CA LYS A 95 -3.25 9.32 6.05
C LYS A 95 -3.43 10.80 6.40
N ASN A 96 -4.60 11.22 6.85
CA ASN A 96 -4.83 12.62 7.17
C ASN A 96 -3.87 13.12 8.25
N ARG A 97 -3.65 12.34 9.32
CA ARG A 97 -2.70 12.70 10.39
C ARG A 97 -1.25 12.73 9.92
N TYR A 98 -0.81 11.69 9.22
CA TYR A 98 0.60 11.53 8.86
C TYR A 98 1.03 12.46 7.73
N PHE A 99 0.10 12.78 6.81
CA PHE A 99 0.40 13.58 5.62
C PHE A 99 0.16 15.08 5.81
N SER A 100 -0.58 15.51 6.83
CA SER A 100 -0.75 16.93 7.16
C SER A 100 0.47 17.56 7.84
N GLU A 101 1.39 16.75 8.37
CA GLU A 101 2.43 17.20 9.32
C GLU A 101 3.87 17.12 8.78
N LEU A 102 4.06 16.95 7.46
CA LEU A 102 5.39 16.61 6.90
C LEU A 102 6.29 17.80 6.53
N PRO A 103 7.60 17.71 6.79
CA PRO A 103 8.60 18.68 6.34
C PRO A 103 8.95 18.51 4.86
N SER A 104 9.18 19.64 4.19
CA SER A 104 9.22 19.80 2.73
C SER A 104 10.49 19.33 2.00
N THR A 105 11.45 18.61 2.61
CA THR A 105 12.72 18.31 1.91
C THR A 105 13.41 17.01 2.34
N ASN A 106 13.92 16.28 1.34
CA ASN A 106 14.82 15.10 1.36
C ASN A 106 14.29 13.70 1.76
N MET A 107 13.04 13.54 2.19
CA MET A 107 12.43 12.20 2.43
C MET A 107 11.49 11.73 1.30
N MET A 108 11.71 12.18 0.06
CA MET A 108 10.75 12.01 -1.05
C MET A 108 10.50 10.56 -1.47
N LYS A 109 11.54 9.72 -1.58
CA LYS A 109 11.39 8.38 -2.20
C LYS A 109 10.59 7.39 -1.35
N THR A 110 11.01 7.11 -0.11
CA THR A 110 10.28 6.18 0.77
C THR A 110 8.86 6.67 1.05
N PHE A 111 8.70 7.99 1.08
CA PHE A 111 7.39 8.60 1.20
C PHE A 111 6.47 8.34 0.00
N GLU A 112 7.00 8.47 -1.22
CA GLU A 112 6.29 8.08 -2.43
C GLU A 112 5.96 6.58 -2.44
N GLU A 113 6.86 5.72 -1.98
CA GLU A 113 6.61 4.28 -1.86
C GLU A 113 5.46 3.99 -0.88
N ILE A 114 5.40 4.67 0.26
CA ILE A 114 4.29 4.56 1.22
C ILE A 114 2.98 5.04 0.59
N LEU A 115 3.01 6.13 -0.19
CA LEU A 115 1.82 6.63 -0.89
C LEU A 115 1.31 5.64 -1.94
N VAL A 116 2.21 5.06 -2.73
CA VAL A 116 1.85 4.02 -3.70
C VAL A 116 1.23 2.83 -2.98
N ALA A 117 1.88 2.32 -1.92
CA ALA A 117 1.37 1.21 -1.11
C ALA A 117 -0.02 1.52 -0.53
N TYR A 118 -0.17 2.72 0.04
CA TYR A 118 -1.43 3.20 0.59
C TYR A 118 -2.52 3.19 -0.47
N TYR A 119 -2.26 3.76 -1.65
CA TYR A 119 -3.28 3.89 -2.67
C TYR A 119 -3.61 2.55 -3.32
N LEU A 120 -2.65 1.64 -3.50
CA LEU A 120 -2.93 0.26 -3.94
C LEU A 120 -3.85 -0.47 -2.95
N LEU A 121 -3.60 -0.36 -1.64
CA LEU A 121 -4.49 -0.91 -0.62
C LEU A 121 -5.87 -0.21 -0.62
N TYR A 122 -5.87 1.12 -0.66
CA TYR A 122 -7.08 1.95 -0.64
C TYR A 122 -8.05 1.56 -1.76
N VAL A 123 -7.56 1.45 -3.00
CA VAL A 123 -8.41 1.16 -4.17
C VAL A 123 -8.88 -0.28 -4.19
N ILE A 124 -8.11 -1.22 -3.62
CA ILE A 124 -8.54 -2.61 -3.47
C ILE A 124 -9.71 -2.71 -2.49
N LEU A 125 -9.64 -2.00 -1.37
CA LEU A 125 -10.67 -2.01 -0.33
C LEU A 125 -11.96 -1.28 -0.73
N LEU A 126 -11.89 -0.28 -1.60
CA LEU A 126 -13.06 0.47 -2.04
C LEU A 126 -14.05 -0.40 -2.82
N GLU A 127 -15.34 -0.21 -2.52
CA GLU A 127 -16.39 -0.73 -3.38
C GLU A 127 -16.47 0.07 -4.69
N PRO A 128 -16.90 -0.54 -5.81
CA PRO A 128 -17.01 0.17 -7.09
C PRO A 128 -17.91 1.42 -7.04
N LYS A 129 -18.96 1.41 -6.19
CA LYS A 129 -19.86 2.57 -6.02
C LYS A 129 -19.21 3.74 -5.29
N GLU A 130 -18.28 3.44 -4.39
CA GLU A 130 -17.50 4.45 -3.67
C GLU A 130 -16.41 5.02 -4.57
N MET A 131 -15.72 4.15 -5.31
CA MET A 131 -14.68 4.54 -6.28
C MET A 131 -15.19 5.57 -7.31
N LYS A 132 -16.45 5.44 -7.76
CA LYS A 132 -17.11 6.42 -8.65
C LYS A 132 -17.19 7.85 -8.09
N LYS A 133 -17.14 8.00 -6.77
CA LYS A 133 -17.25 9.29 -6.07
C LYS A 133 -15.89 9.89 -5.70
N GLU A 134 -14.80 9.13 -5.86
CA GLU A 134 -13.46 9.57 -5.48
C GLU A 134 -12.97 10.74 -6.35
N ASN A 135 -12.27 11.67 -5.71
CA ASN A 135 -11.77 12.88 -6.36
C ASN A 135 -10.37 12.64 -6.96
N MET A 136 -10.26 12.82 -8.28
CA MET A 136 -9.04 12.67 -9.06
C MET A 136 -7.88 13.51 -8.53
N THR A 137 -8.13 14.76 -8.13
CA THR A 137 -7.06 15.71 -7.75
C THR A 137 -6.24 15.24 -6.56
N CYS A 138 -6.83 14.43 -5.68
CA CYS A 138 -6.13 13.89 -4.50
C CYS A 138 -5.20 12.72 -4.84
N ILE A 139 -5.41 12.06 -5.98
CA ILE A 139 -4.76 10.78 -6.34
C ILE A 139 -3.87 10.92 -7.58
N GLN A 140 -4.06 11.97 -8.41
CA GLN A 140 -3.41 12.14 -9.72
C GLN A 140 -1.91 11.86 -9.72
N ASN A 141 -1.12 12.51 -8.86
CA ASN A 141 0.34 12.33 -8.84
C ASN A 141 0.74 10.89 -8.52
N VAL A 142 0.00 10.21 -7.63
CA VAL A 142 0.28 8.82 -7.27
C VAL A 142 -0.20 7.86 -8.35
N LEU A 143 -1.31 8.17 -9.02
CA LEU A 143 -1.77 7.43 -10.18
C LEU A 143 -0.72 7.48 -11.31
N ASP A 144 -0.19 8.67 -11.61
CA ASP A 144 0.86 8.82 -12.61
C ASP A 144 2.07 7.95 -12.28
N ASN A 145 2.49 7.94 -11.00
CA ASN A 145 3.58 7.09 -10.51
C ASN A 145 3.24 5.59 -10.66
N ILE A 146 2.02 5.16 -10.31
CA ILE A 146 1.57 3.76 -10.50
C ILE A 146 1.60 3.37 -11.98
N ILE A 147 1.15 4.25 -12.88
CA ILE A 147 1.18 4.00 -14.34
C ILE A 147 2.63 3.88 -14.83
N GLU A 148 3.51 4.79 -14.45
CA GLU A 148 4.93 4.75 -14.82
C GLU A 148 5.62 3.48 -14.33
N ARG A 149 5.40 3.10 -13.06
CA ARG A 149 5.93 1.85 -12.50
C ARG A 149 5.35 0.60 -13.18
N THR A 150 4.09 0.65 -13.60
CA THR A 150 3.47 -0.42 -14.42
C THR A 150 4.23 -0.59 -15.74
N ILE A 151 4.50 0.52 -16.43
CA ILE A 151 5.26 0.53 -17.70
C ILE A 151 6.69 0.01 -17.48
N GLN A 152 7.35 0.45 -16.43
CA GLN A 152 8.70 -0.02 -16.09
C GLN A 152 8.71 -1.51 -15.74
N ALA A 153 7.73 -2.00 -14.98
CA ALA A 153 7.58 -3.41 -14.66
C ALA A 153 7.34 -4.24 -15.93
N PHE A 154 6.53 -3.77 -16.87
CA PHE A 154 6.37 -4.43 -18.16
C PHE A 154 7.68 -4.55 -18.93
N ASN A 155 8.55 -3.54 -18.86
CA ASN A 155 9.82 -3.54 -19.57
C ASN A 155 10.95 -4.29 -18.85
N SER A 156 10.76 -4.68 -17.60
CA SER A 156 11.76 -5.46 -16.85
C SER A 156 11.70 -6.94 -17.20
N SER A 157 12.82 -7.64 -17.01
CA SER A 157 12.95 -9.08 -17.27
C SER A 157 12.14 -9.92 -16.27
N GLU A 158 11.97 -9.43 -15.06
CA GLU A 158 11.30 -10.13 -13.96
C GLU A 158 9.84 -9.70 -13.79
N PHE A 159 9.34 -8.81 -14.66
CA PHE A 159 8.01 -8.21 -14.55
C PHE A 159 7.75 -7.45 -13.24
N ASN A 160 8.81 -6.98 -12.59
CA ASN A 160 8.77 -6.27 -11.32
C ASN A 160 9.29 -4.83 -11.49
N CYS A 161 8.78 -3.91 -10.68
CA CYS A 161 9.32 -2.57 -10.49
C CYS A 161 9.16 -2.17 -9.02
N ASP A 162 10.27 -1.79 -8.38
CA ASP A 162 10.37 -1.60 -6.94
C ASP A 162 9.89 -2.83 -6.14
N LEU A 163 8.88 -2.65 -5.28
CA LEU A 163 8.37 -3.67 -4.36
C LEU A 163 7.27 -4.57 -4.97
N TYR A 164 6.78 -4.27 -6.17
CA TYR A 164 5.59 -4.90 -6.72
C TYR A 164 5.85 -5.53 -8.09
N ASN A 165 5.17 -6.65 -8.32
CA ASN A 165 5.02 -7.25 -9.63
C ASN A 165 4.02 -6.43 -10.47
N VAL A 166 4.16 -6.48 -11.79
CA VAL A 166 3.25 -5.81 -12.73
C VAL A 166 1.78 -6.12 -12.41
N ILE A 167 1.44 -7.37 -12.09
CA ILE A 167 0.06 -7.81 -11.80
C ILE A 167 -0.57 -7.02 -10.64
N GLU A 168 0.24 -6.61 -9.67
CA GLU A 168 -0.23 -5.87 -8.50
C GLU A 168 -0.60 -4.43 -8.84
N TYR A 169 0.23 -3.76 -9.64
CA TYR A 169 -0.11 -2.46 -10.19
C TYR A 169 -1.37 -2.55 -11.07
N LEU A 170 -1.48 -3.61 -11.87
CA LEU A 170 -2.65 -3.82 -12.73
C LEU A 170 -3.93 -4.05 -11.93
N ALA A 171 -3.87 -4.80 -10.84
CA ALA A 171 -5.02 -5.00 -9.95
C ALA A 171 -5.52 -3.66 -9.38
N GLY A 172 -4.60 -2.79 -8.96
CA GLY A 172 -4.92 -1.43 -8.51
C GLY A 172 -5.54 -0.58 -9.62
N LEU A 173 -4.93 -0.53 -10.80
CA LEU A 173 -5.44 0.21 -11.95
C LEU A 173 -6.83 -0.28 -12.40
N ALA A 174 -7.05 -1.60 -12.41
CA ALA A 174 -8.34 -2.20 -12.76
C ALA A 174 -9.47 -1.86 -11.78
N LYS A 175 -9.15 -1.52 -10.52
CA LYS A 175 -10.13 -0.96 -9.58
C LYS A 175 -10.44 0.51 -9.88
N LEU A 176 -9.41 1.28 -10.22
CA LEU A 176 -9.52 2.71 -10.48
C LEU A 176 -10.40 3.05 -11.69
N VAL A 177 -10.41 2.21 -12.73
CA VAL A 177 -11.23 2.42 -13.94
C VAL A 177 -12.74 2.40 -13.69
N ALA A 178 -13.20 1.99 -12.51
CA ALA A 178 -14.61 2.13 -12.12
C ALA A 178 -15.08 3.60 -12.09
N ASN A 179 -14.14 4.55 -12.06
CA ASN A 179 -14.38 5.98 -12.19
C ASN A 179 -13.86 6.50 -13.54
N ASP A 180 -14.76 7.04 -14.35
CA ASP A 180 -14.48 7.44 -15.74
C ASP A 180 -13.35 8.49 -15.87
N LYS A 181 -13.15 9.34 -14.85
CA LYS A 181 -12.05 10.32 -14.86
C LYS A 181 -10.69 9.63 -14.78
N PHE A 182 -10.57 8.63 -13.92
CA PHE A 182 -9.37 7.80 -13.81
C PHE A 182 -9.14 6.99 -15.08
N LEU A 183 -10.20 6.38 -15.62
CA LEU A 183 -10.13 5.65 -16.89
C LEU A 183 -9.60 6.53 -18.02
N ARG A 184 -10.14 7.74 -18.20
CA ARG A 184 -9.66 8.68 -19.23
C ARG A 184 -8.20 9.04 -19.03
N CYS A 185 -7.77 9.27 -17.79
CA CYS A 185 -6.37 9.55 -17.47
C CYS A 185 -5.45 8.37 -17.84
N ILE A 186 -5.83 7.14 -17.46
CA ILE A 186 -5.06 5.93 -17.77
C ILE A 186 -4.96 5.73 -19.28
N ILE A 187 -6.07 5.87 -20.02
CA ILE A 187 -6.09 5.73 -21.49
C ILE A 187 -5.28 6.84 -22.17
N SER A 188 -5.23 8.05 -21.61
CA SER A 188 -4.49 9.17 -22.20
C SER A 188 -2.97 9.06 -22.05
N LYS A 189 -2.47 8.07 -21.31
CA LYS A 189 -1.03 7.84 -21.17
C LYS A 189 -0.55 6.93 -22.30
N ASP A 190 0.20 7.53 -23.22
CA ASP A 190 0.83 6.85 -24.34
C ASP A 190 1.60 5.60 -23.86
N ASN A 191 1.53 4.52 -24.64
CA ASN A 191 2.20 3.23 -24.45
C ASN A 191 1.57 2.22 -23.48
N ILE A 192 0.68 2.57 -22.54
CA ILE A 192 0.21 1.57 -21.56
C ILE A 192 -0.49 0.39 -22.26
N PHE A 193 -1.40 0.67 -23.20
CA PHE A 193 -2.11 -0.35 -23.98
C PHE A 193 -1.22 -1.07 -24.99
N ASP A 194 -0.31 -0.36 -25.65
CA ASP A 194 0.60 -0.99 -26.62
C ASP A 194 1.54 -2.00 -25.94
N LEU A 195 1.95 -1.72 -24.71
CA LEU A 195 2.73 -2.66 -23.88
C LEU A 195 1.90 -3.90 -23.50
N PHE A 196 0.63 -3.71 -23.13
CA PHE A 196 -0.29 -4.82 -22.87
C PHE A 196 -0.48 -5.72 -24.08
N PHE A 197 -0.81 -5.15 -25.25
CA PHE A 197 -1.05 -5.95 -26.45
C PHE A 197 0.23 -6.52 -27.06
N GLY A 198 1.37 -5.84 -26.90
CA GLY A 198 2.67 -6.27 -27.42
C GLY A 198 3.30 -7.43 -26.66
N LYS A 199 3.12 -7.52 -25.34
CA LYS A 199 3.74 -8.58 -24.50
C LYS A 199 2.93 -9.87 -24.38
N PHE A 200 1.62 -9.84 -24.64
CA PHE A 200 0.74 -11.01 -24.54
C PHE A 200 0.28 -11.53 -25.91
N ARG A 201 1.02 -11.23 -26.98
CA ARG A 201 0.85 -11.81 -28.32
C ARG A 201 1.67 -13.08 -28.50
#